data_AF-A0A208XPG2-F1
#
_entry.id   AF-A0A208XPG2-F1
#
_cell.length_a   1.000
_cell.length_b   1.000
_cell.length_c   1.000
_cell.angle_alpha   90.00
_cell.angle_beta   90.00
_cell.angle_gamma   90.00
#
_symmetry.space_group_name_H-M   'P 1'
#
loop_
_entity.id
_entity.type
_entity.pdbx_description
1 polymer ?
#
loop_
_entity_poly.entity_id
_entity_poly.type
_entity_poly.pdbx_seq_one_letter_code
_entity_poly.pdbx_strand_id
1 'polypeptide(L)' 'MQAYYSVAITTLIAGIVYFGMALTVARAHSKTGILAPAMTGDAYLERCVRAHTNTLEWMPIFLPVGG' A
#
# COMPACT_ATOMS: atom_id res chain seq x y z
N MET A 1 22.36 -14.17 -15.26
CA MET A 1 20.91 -14.40 -15.13
C MET A 1 20.46 -14.89 -13.75
N GLN A 2 21.32 -15.44 -12.88
CA GLN A 2 20.92 -15.91 -11.53
C GLN A 2 20.81 -14.81 -10.46
N ALA A 3 21.33 -13.60 -10.71
CA ALA A 3 21.50 -12.56 -9.69
C ALA A 3 20.21 -11.79 -9.32
N TYR A 4 19.12 -11.94 -10.09
CA TYR A 4 17.91 -11.11 -9.93
C TYR A 4 16.69 -11.85 -9.34
N TYR A 5 16.80 -13.15 -9.08
CA TYR A 5 15.68 -13.93 -8.54
C TYR A 5 15.22 -13.42 -7.16
N SER A 6 16.18 -13.05 -6.31
CA SER A 6 15.90 -12.44 -5.00
C SER A 6 15.13 -11.13 -5.14
N VAL A 7 15.56 -10.25 -6.06
CA VAL A 7 14.91 -8.95 -6.33
C VAL A 7 13.50 -9.14 -6.90
N ALA A 8 13.33 -10.07 -7.83
CA ALA A 8 12.04 -10.38 -8.44
C ALA A 8 11.03 -10.89 -7.40
N ILE A 9 11.46 -11.79 -6.50
CA ILE A 9 10.61 -12.30 -5.41
C ILE A 9 10.26 -11.18 -4.42
N THR A 10 11.23 -10.36 -4.01
CA THR A 10 10.99 -9.23 -3.11
C THR A 10 10.00 -8.24 -3.71
N THR A 11 10.14 -7.93 -5.00
CA THR A 11 9.22 -7.02 -5.71
C THR A 11 7.80 -7.58 -5.76
N LEU A 12 7.65 -8.89 -6.02
CA LEU A 12 6.35 -9.54 -6.07
C LEU A 12 5.66 -9.54 -4.69
N ILE A 13 6.41 -9.85 -3.62
CA ILE A 13 5.91 -9.79 -2.25
C ILE A 13 5.51 -8.36 -1.88
N ALA A 14 6.34 -7.37 -2.22
CA ALA A 14 6.04 -5.95 -1.98
C ALA A 14 4.74 -5.51 -2.67
N GLY A 15 4.53 -5.94 -3.91
CA GLY A 15 3.29 -5.69 -4.65
C GLY A 15 2.05 -6.29 -3.98
N ILE A 16 2.16 -7.52 -3.46
CA ILE A 16 1.07 -8.18 -2.72
C ILE A 16 0.74 -7.40 -1.44
N VAL A 17 1.75 -6.98 -0.67
CA VAL A 17 1.57 -6.19 0.55
C VAL A 17 0.88 -4.87 0.22
N TYR A 18 1.35 -4.16 -0.80
CA TYR A 18 0.78 -2.90 -1.24
C TYR A 18 -0.69 -3.04 -1.66
N PHE A 19 -1.02 -4.09 -2.41
CA PHE A 19 -2.40 -4.40 -2.79
C PHE A 19 -3.27 -4.70 -1.56
N GLY A 20 -2.75 -5.43 -0.57
CA GLY A 20 -3.42 -5.68 0.70
C GLY A 20 -3.74 -4.39 1.47
N MET A 21 -2.84 -3.41 1.44
CA MET A 21 -3.09 -2.08 2.04
C MET A 21 -4.20 -1.33 1.31
N ALA A 22 -4.21 -1.35 -0.03
CA ALA A 22 -5.29 -0.75 -0.83
C ALA A 22 -6.67 -1.37 -0.51
N LEU A 23 -6.74 -2.69 -0.37
CA LEU A 23 -7.95 -3.40 0.09
C LEU A 23 -8.38 -2.97 1.50
N THR A 24 -7.42 -2.67 2.38
CA THR A 24 -7.71 -2.20 3.74
C THR A 24 -8.37 -0.82 3.72
N VAL A 25 -7.90 0.08 2.85
CA VAL A 25 -8.54 1.39 2.59
C VAL A 25 -9.95 1.20 2.02
N ALA A 26 -10.12 0.33 1.03
CA ALA A 26 -11.45 0.02 0.47
C ALA A 26 -12.43 -0.54 1.52
N ARG A 27 -11.94 -1.40 2.42
CA ARG A 27 -12.73 -1.88 3.57
C ARG A 27 -13.03 -0.76 4.56
N ALA A 28 -12.12 0.19 4.76
CA ALA A 28 -12.37 1.34 5.61
C ALA A 28 -13.51 2.21 5.06
N HIS A 29 -13.52 2.48 3.74
CA HIS A 29 -14.65 3.14 3.08
C HIS A 29 -15.98 2.41 3.32
N SER A 30 -16.00 1.09 3.16
CA SER A 30 -17.20 0.29 3.43
C SER A 30 -17.64 0.33 4.90
N LYS A 31 -16.70 0.43 5.85
CA LYS A 31 -16.99 0.47 7.29
C LYS A 31 -17.48 1.83 7.77
N THR A 32 -16.92 2.91 7.22
CA THR A 32 -17.26 4.29 7.63
C THR A 32 -18.44 4.85 6.83
N GLY A 33 -18.85 4.17 5.75
CA GLY A 33 -19.92 4.64 4.87
C GLY A 33 -19.50 5.79 3.96
N ILE A 34 -18.23 6.18 4.00
CA ILE A 34 -17.67 7.25 3.17
C ILE A 34 -17.34 6.64 1.81
N LEU A 35 -18.05 7.06 0.78
CA LEU A 35 -17.81 6.60 -0.59
C LEU A 35 -16.50 7.18 -1.12
N ALA A 36 -15.73 6.38 -1.86
CA ALA A 36 -14.66 6.91 -2.70
C ALA A 36 -15.27 7.94 -3.69
N PRO A 37 -14.59 9.07 -4.00
CA PRO A 37 -13.18 9.38 -3.75
C PRO A 37 -12.90 10.16 -2.45
N ALA A 38 -13.87 10.29 -1.54
CA ALA A 38 -13.68 11.09 -0.32
C ALA A 38 -12.71 10.40 0.65
N MET A 39 -11.56 11.02 0.90
CA MET A 39 -10.48 10.45 1.73
C MET A 39 -10.48 10.96 3.18
N THR A 40 -11.50 11.73 3.56
CA THR A 40 -11.63 12.40 4.85
C THR A 40 -13.06 12.30 5.36
N GLY A 41 -13.27 12.57 6.65
CA GLY A 41 -14.60 12.56 7.28
C GLY A 41 -14.78 11.50 8.36
N ASP A 42 -13.84 10.58 8.49
CA ASP A 42 -13.76 9.65 9.62
C ASP A 42 -12.30 9.39 10.00
N ALA A 43 -12.02 9.40 11.30
CA ALA A 43 -10.65 9.25 11.81
C ALA A 43 -10.02 7.88 11.51
N TYR A 44 -10.83 6.81 11.41
CA TYR A 44 -10.35 5.49 11.04
C TYR A 44 -10.02 5.42 9.54
N LEU A 45 -10.89 5.94 8.67
CA LEU A 45 -10.60 6.04 7.23
C LEU A 45 -9.32 6.83 6.98
N GLU A 46 -9.18 8.00 7.59
CA GLU A 46 -8.01 8.85 7.41
C GLU A 46 -6.70 8.18 7.86
N ARG A 47 -6.72 7.42 8.96
CA ARG A 47 -5.55 6.66 9.42
C ARG A 47 -5.17 5.57 8.42
N CYS A 48 -6.16 4.83 7.90
CA CYS A 48 -5.92 3.80 6.88
C CYS A 48 -5.35 4.40 5.60
N VAL A 49 -5.92 5.51 5.13
CA VAL A 49 -5.45 6.25 3.95
C VAL A 49 -4.01 6.72 4.16
N ARG A 50 -3.72 7.43 5.26
CA ARG A 50 -2.36 7.92 5.54
C ARG A 50 -1.34 6.79 5.65
N ALA A 51 -1.70 5.67 6.28
CA ALA A 51 -0.81 4.51 6.32
C ALA A 51 -0.49 3.98 4.92
N HIS A 52 -1.49 3.87 4.04
CA HIS A 52 -1.28 3.43 2.66
C HIS A 52 -0.44 4.43 1.86
N THR A 53 -0.73 5.73 1.96
CA THR A 53 0.00 6.78 1.24
C THR A 53 1.45 6.88 1.72
N ASN A 54 1.71 6.82 3.03
CA ASN A 54 3.08 6.80 3.56
C ASN A 54 3.87 5.61 2.99
N THR A 55 3.29 4.40 2.96
CA THR A 55 3.97 3.24 2.37
C THR A 55 4.24 3.43 0.87
N LEU A 56 3.32 4.05 0.14
CA LEU A 56 3.49 4.38 -1.28
C LEU A 56 4.69 5.31 -1.49
N GLU A 57 4.82 6.37 -0.68
CA GLU A 57 5.90 7.35 -0.76
C GLU A 57 7.29 6.72 -0.56
N TRP A 58 7.40 5.71 0.31
CA TRP A 58 8.66 5.00 0.57
C TRP A 58 8.97 3.86 -0.41
N MET A 59 7.98 3.40 -1.18
CA MET A 59 8.13 2.28 -2.11
C MET A 59 9.23 2.48 -3.18
N PRO A 60 9.40 3.68 -3.78
CA PRO A 60 10.49 3.95 -4.72
C PRO A 60 11.89 3.90 -4.08
N ILE A 61 11.99 4.07 -2.77
CA ILE A 61 13.27 3.99 -2.04
C ILE A 61 13.55 2.53 -1.66
N PHE A 62 12.51 1.80 -1.25
CA PHE A 62 12.60 0.39 -0.84
C PHE A 62 12.99 -0.56 -1.99
N LEU A 63 12.37 -0.43 -3.16
CA LEU A 63 12.57 -1.36 -4.29
C LEU A 63 14.00 -1.38 -4.88
N PRO A 64 14.68 -0.24 -5.14
CA PRO A 64 16.02 -0.24 -5.75
C PRO A 64 17.15 -0.57 -4.76
N VAL A 65 16.94 -0.43 -3.44
CA VAL A 65 17.95 -0.77 -2.42
C VAL A 65 18.34 -2.25 -2.42
N GLY A 66 17.52 -3.13 -3.00
CA GLY A 66 17.79 -4.57 -3.07
C GLY A 66 18.66 -5.03 -4.25
N GLY A 67 19.16 -4.12 -5.10
CA GLY A 67 19.92 -4.43 -6.32
C GLY A 67 21.38 -3.98 -6.29
#